data_AF-A0A218PBZ3-F1
#
_entry.id   AF-A0A218PBZ3-F1
#
_cell.length_a   1.000
_cell.length_b   1.000
_cell.length_c   1.000
_cell.angle_alpha   90.00
_cell.angle_beta   90.00
_cell.angle_gamma   90.00
#
_symmetry.space_group_name_H-M   'P 1'
#
loop_
_entity.id
_entity.type
_entity.pdbx_description
1 polymer ?
#
loop_
_entity_poly.entity_id
_entity_poly.type
_entity_poly.pdbx_seq_one_letter_code
_entity_poly.pdbx_strand_id
1 'polypeptide(L)'
;MDEKEKILRRAYEFGYFVGYKGHTDWAGWVRERREELYSRASELGIYDLVKEAYARGKLDGAKKRAEEINEGLGETVAVEKHPGGREKAGEAGEAEEEFEEEFMDFLGTTKILLPPELLNTLKNLETPKMLRLGR
;
A
#
# COMPACT_ATOMS: atom_id res chain seq x y z
N MET A 1 19.06 1.03 -0.89
CA MET A 1 17.72 1.63 -0.94
C MET A 1 17.71 2.78 0.04
N ASP A 2 17.51 3.99 -0.46
CA ASP A 2 17.44 5.21 0.35
C ASP A 2 16.23 5.13 1.32
N GLU A 3 16.28 5.79 2.48
CA GLU A 3 15.17 5.72 3.43
C GLU A 3 13.89 6.35 2.86
N LYS A 4 14.03 7.40 2.05
CA LYS A 4 12.92 8.03 1.33
C LYS A 4 12.28 7.06 0.34
N GLU A 5 13.12 6.27 -0.32
CA GLU A 5 12.69 5.27 -1.29
C GLU A 5 11.89 4.14 -0.64
N LYS A 6 12.33 3.67 0.53
CA LYS A 6 11.59 2.64 1.28
C LYS A 6 10.20 3.11 1.69
N ILE A 7 10.09 4.34 2.21
CA ILE A 7 8.80 4.88 2.65
C ILE A 7 7.85 5.08 1.47
N LEU A 8 8.35 5.59 0.34
CA LEU A 8 7.58 5.71 -0.89
C LEU A 8 7.05 4.37 -1.38
N ARG A 9 7.92 3.37 -1.45
CA ARG A 9 7.55 2.02 -1.84
C ARG A 9 6.49 1.45 -0.89
N ARG A 10 6.70 1.57 0.42
CA ARG A 10 5.78 1.03 1.43
C ARG A 10 4.42 1.72 1.39
N ALA A 11 4.38 3.02 1.10
CA ALA A 11 3.11 3.73 0.93
C ALA A 11 2.34 3.27 -0.31
N TYR A 12 3.02 3.05 -1.42
CA TYR A 12 2.40 2.47 -2.62
C TYR A 12 1.87 1.06 -2.36
N GLU A 13 2.69 0.17 -1.79
CA GLU A 13 2.29 -1.20 -1.46
C GLU A 13 1.11 -1.24 -0.48
N PHE A 14 1.14 -0.37 0.52
CA PHE A 14 0.05 -0.25 1.49
C PHE A 14 -1.25 0.25 0.85
N GLY A 15 -1.17 1.29 0.00
CA GLY A 15 -2.30 1.74 -0.79
C GLY A 15 -2.87 0.62 -1.65
N TYR A 16 -2.00 -0.11 -2.35
CA TYR A 16 -2.37 -1.24 -3.20
C TYR A 16 -3.16 -2.30 -2.44
N PHE A 17 -2.69 -2.72 -1.27
CA PHE A 17 -3.41 -3.66 -0.42
C PHE A 17 -4.81 -3.14 -0.04
N VAL A 18 -4.89 -1.90 0.45
CA VAL A 18 -6.17 -1.27 0.85
C VAL A 18 -7.16 -1.24 -0.32
N GLY A 19 -6.69 -0.88 -1.51
CA GLY A 19 -7.51 -0.87 -2.73
C GLY A 19 -7.93 -2.26 -3.17
N TYR A 20 -6.99 -3.21 -3.19
CA TYR A 20 -7.21 -4.58 -3.64
C TYR A 20 -8.19 -5.34 -2.73
N LYS A 21 -7.97 -5.30 -1.42
CA LYS A 21 -8.89 -5.90 -0.43
C LYS A 21 -10.17 -5.07 -0.23
N GLY A 22 -10.18 -3.81 -0.65
CA GLY A 22 -11.34 -2.92 -0.60
C GLY A 22 -11.62 -2.40 0.82
N HIS A 23 -10.58 -2.24 1.63
CA HIS A 23 -10.71 -1.62 2.94
C HIS A 23 -11.02 -0.12 2.81
N THR A 24 -11.77 0.39 3.76
CA THR A 24 -12.03 1.83 3.88
C THR A 24 -10.91 2.52 4.63
N ASP A 25 -10.58 3.75 4.23
CA ASP A 25 -9.57 4.59 4.90
C ASP A 25 -9.91 4.93 6.37
N TRP A 26 -11.14 4.63 6.78
CA TRP A 26 -11.67 4.88 8.12
C TRP A 26 -11.51 3.69 9.07
N ALA A 27 -11.00 2.55 8.59
CA ALA A 27 -10.61 1.46 9.47
C ALA A 27 -9.46 1.92 10.38
N GLY A 28 -9.53 1.61 11.68
CA GLY A 28 -8.61 2.11 12.72
C GLY A 28 -7.15 1.88 12.35
N TRP A 29 -6.78 0.63 12.13
CA TRP A 29 -5.44 0.23 11.68
C TRP A 29 -5.02 0.88 10.35
N VAL A 30 -5.93 1.06 9.37
CA VAL A 30 -5.59 1.70 8.09
C VAL A 30 -5.19 3.15 8.31
N ARG A 31 -5.97 3.83 9.16
CA ARG A 31 -5.71 5.22 9.51
C ARG A 31 -4.41 5.35 10.28
N GLU A 32 -4.18 4.54 11.30
CA GLU A 32 -2.97 4.57 12.12
C GLU A 32 -1.71 4.33 11.27
N ARG A 33 -1.74 3.28 10.44
CA ARG A 33 -0.63 2.94 9.56
C ARG A 33 -0.34 4.03 8.52
N ARG A 34 -1.38 4.66 8.00
CA ARG A 34 -1.25 5.81 7.09
C ARG A 34 -0.68 7.04 7.80
N GLU A 35 -1.13 7.33 9.02
CA GLU A 35 -0.61 8.43 9.83
C GLU A 35 0.88 8.24 10.16
N GLU A 36 1.31 7.01 10.45
CA GLU A 36 2.73 6.68 10.66
C GLU A 36 3.57 6.94 9.40
N LEU A 37 3.11 6.47 8.23
CA LEU A 37 3.77 6.71 6.94
C LEU A 37 3.90 8.20 6.64
N TYR A 38 2.83 8.96 6.88
CA TYR A 38 2.77 10.40 6.61
C TYR A 38 3.62 11.22 7.58
N SER A 39 3.68 10.81 8.84
CA SER A 39 4.54 11.44 9.85
C SER A 39 6.01 11.29 9.48
N ARG A 40 6.45 10.06 9.17
CA ARG A 40 7.82 9.80 8.69
C ARG A 40 8.13 10.53 7.38
N ALA A 41 7.17 10.59 6.46
CA ALA A 41 7.33 11.32 5.20
C ALA A 41 7.50 12.83 5.42
N SER A 42 6.81 13.40 6.42
CA SER A 42 6.95 14.81 6.78
C SER A 42 8.34 15.12 7.31
N GLU A 43 8.89 14.25 8.18
CA GLU A 43 10.26 14.38 8.71
C GLU A 43 11.32 14.35 7.59
N LEU A 44 11.07 13.59 6.52
CA LEU A 44 11.96 13.45 5.38
C LEU A 44 11.71 14.46 4.24
N GLY A 45 10.70 15.33 4.38
CA GLY A 45 10.33 16.32 3.38
C GLY A 45 9.73 15.75 2.09
N ILE A 46 9.11 14.57 2.16
CA ILE A 46 8.53 13.85 1.00
C ILE A 46 7.03 13.55 1.17
N TYR A 47 6.35 14.27 2.06
CA TYR A 47 4.94 14.04 2.40
C TYR A 47 4.03 13.90 1.17
N ASP A 48 4.08 14.86 0.25
CA ASP A 48 3.20 14.88 -0.92
C ASP A 48 3.45 13.68 -1.84
N LEU A 49 4.72 13.31 -2.03
CA LEU A 49 5.10 12.14 -2.83
C LEU A 49 4.57 10.85 -2.21
N VAL A 50 4.65 10.71 -0.89
CA VAL A 50 4.16 9.54 -0.15
C VAL A 50 2.64 9.46 -0.18
N LYS A 51 1.96 10.59 -0.04
CA LYS A 51 0.50 10.69 -0.16
C LYS A 51 0.02 10.31 -1.56
N GLU A 52 0.70 10.79 -2.60
CA GLU A 52 0.41 10.43 -3.99
C GLU A 52 0.67 8.95 -4.26
N ALA A 53 1.80 8.41 -3.76
CA ALA A 53 2.12 6.99 -3.88
C ALA A 53 1.04 6.10 -3.26
N TYR A 54 0.56 6.45 -2.06
CA TYR A 54 -0.54 5.75 -1.40
C TYR A 54 -1.84 5.80 -2.21
N ALA A 55 -2.25 6.99 -2.65
CA ALA A 55 -3.47 7.17 -3.44
C ALA A 55 -3.42 6.37 -4.75
N ARG A 56 -2.26 6.39 -5.42
CA ARG A 56 -2.04 5.63 -6.65
C ARG A 56 -2.07 4.13 -6.41
N GLY A 57 -1.36 3.64 -5.40
CA GLY A 57 -1.42 2.24 -4.99
C GLY A 57 -2.87 1.80 -4.80
N LYS A 58 -3.67 2.58 -4.08
CA LYS A 58 -5.09 2.28 -3.84
C LYS A 58 -5.92 2.17 -5.12
N LEU A 59 -5.71 3.05 -6.08
CA LEU A 59 -6.38 2.97 -7.38
C LEU A 59 -5.95 1.73 -8.15
N ASP A 60 -4.65 1.44 -8.19
CA ASP A 60 -4.09 0.30 -8.93
C ASP A 60 -4.53 -1.04 -8.32
N GLY A 61 -4.56 -1.15 -6.98
CA GLY A 61 -5.08 -2.32 -6.29
C GLY A 61 -6.56 -2.55 -6.54
N ALA A 62 -7.38 -1.49 -6.46
CA ALA A 62 -8.81 -1.59 -6.75
C ALA A 62 -9.07 -1.98 -8.22
N LYS A 63 -8.26 -1.45 -9.15
CA LYS A 63 -8.31 -1.82 -10.56
C LYS A 63 -7.95 -3.29 -10.75
N LYS A 64 -6.86 -3.77 -10.14
CA LYS A 64 -6.46 -5.19 -10.24
C LYS A 64 -7.55 -6.12 -9.71
N ARG A 65 -8.16 -5.79 -8.58
CA ARG A 65 -9.29 -6.54 -8.04
C ARG A 65 -10.45 -6.59 -9.03
N ALA A 66 -10.78 -5.47 -9.67
CA ALA A 66 -11.84 -5.42 -10.67
C ALA A 66 -11.50 -6.25 -11.93
N GLU A 67 -10.25 -6.23 -12.38
CA GLU A 67 -9.75 -7.08 -13.47
C GLU A 67 -9.89 -8.57 -13.12
N GLU A 68 -9.43 -9.00 -11.94
CA GLU A 68 -9.52 -10.40 -11.49
C GLU A 68 -10.97 -10.86 -11.30
N ILE A 69 -11.87 -9.99 -10.82
CA ILE A 69 -13.30 -10.29 -10.75
C ILE A 69 -13.86 -10.46 -12.17
N ASN A 70 -13.51 -9.59 -13.11
CA ASN A 70 -13.98 -9.69 -14.49
C ASN A 70 -13.44 -10.93 -15.21
N GLU A 71 -12.17 -11.27 -15.00
CA GLU A 71 -11.53 -12.50 -15.50
C GLU A 71 -12.19 -13.75 -14.90
N GLY A 72 -12.43 -13.76 -13.58
CA GLY A 72 -13.11 -14.84 -12.86
C GLY A 72 -14.62 -14.95 -13.13
N LEU A 73 -15.23 -13.95 -13.77
CA LEU A 73 -16.59 -14.05 -14.32
C LEU A 73 -16.61 -14.69 -15.71
N GLY A 74 -15.47 -14.75 -16.42
CA GLY A 74 -15.31 -15.40 -17.72
C GLY A 74 -14.97 -16.90 -17.65
N GLU A 75 -14.39 -17.36 -16.55
CA GLU A 75 -14.04 -18.76 -16.28
C GLU A 75 -14.81 -19.26 -15.05
N THR A 76 -15.53 -20.36 -15.20
CA THR A 76 -16.44 -20.91 -14.18
C THR A 76 -15.79 -21.10 -12.80
N VAL A 77 -16.32 -20.39 -11.80
CA VAL A 77 -16.43 -20.75 -10.37
C VAL A 77 -15.13 -21.22 -9.68
N ALA A 78 -14.41 -20.25 -9.11
CA ALA A 78 -13.73 -20.41 -7.82
C ALA A 78 -13.74 -19.07 -7.08
N VAL A 79 -14.94 -18.63 -6.70
CA VAL A 79 -15.09 -17.62 -5.66
C VAL A 79 -14.56 -18.26 -4.38
N GLU A 80 -13.30 -18.00 -4.04
CA GLU A 80 -12.92 -18.01 -2.63
C GLU A 80 -13.83 -16.99 -1.95
N LYS A 81 -14.92 -17.51 -1.38
CA LYS A 81 -15.77 -16.78 -0.46
C LYS A 81 -14.89 -16.42 0.72
N HIS A 82 -14.23 -15.26 0.67
CA HIS A 82 -13.96 -14.56 1.91
C HIS A 82 -15.31 -14.23 2.53
N PRO A 83 -15.59 -14.71 3.75
CA PRO A 83 -16.89 -14.51 4.35
C PRO A 83 -17.05 -13.01 4.59
N GLY A 84 -17.94 -12.39 3.82
CA GLY A 84 -18.61 -11.20 4.29
C GLY A 84 -19.35 -11.57 5.57
N GLY A 85 -18.76 -11.25 6.72
CA GLY A 85 -19.36 -11.38 8.03
C GLY A 85 -19.50 -9.99 8.64
N ARG A 86 -20.70 -9.43 8.57
CA ARG A 86 -21.12 -8.39 9.52
C ARG A 86 -21.00 -8.95 10.95
N GLU A 87 -20.43 -8.13 11.82
CA GLU A 87 -20.60 -8.09 13.28
C GLU A 87 -20.10 -9.30 14.09
N LYS A 88 -18.99 -9.08 14.80
CA LYS A 88 -19.05 -8.95 16.27
C LYS A 88 -18.16 -7.80 16.71
N ALA A 89 -18.68 -6.92 17.57
CA ALA A 89 -17.89 -6.05 18.43
C ALA A 89 -17.17 -6.94 19.46
N GLY A 90 -16.18 -7.69 18.99
CA GLY A 90 -15.13 -8.31 19.79
C GLY A 90 -13.90 -7.41 19.73
N GLU A 91 -13.12 -7.45 20.80
CA GLU A 91 -11.94 -6.65 21.11
C GLU A 91 -11.22 -6.06 19.88
N ALA A 92 -11.34 -4.74 19.71
CA ALA A 92 -10.85 -4.02 18.53
C ALA A 92 -9.35 -4.25 18.24
N GLY A 93 -8.57 -4.63 19.25
CA GLY A 93 -7.14 -4.93 19.08
C GLY A 93 -6.86 -6.23 18.31
N GLU A 94 -7.63 -7.30 18.53
CA GLU A 94 -7.38 -8.59 17.86
C GLU A 94 -7.66 -8.51 16.36
N ALA A 95 -8.71 -7.77 15.97
CA ALA A 95 -9.05 -7.54 14.58
C ALA A 95 -7.98 -6.69 13.85
N GLU A 96 -7.37 -5.72 14.53
CA GLU A 96 -6.33 -4.88 13.93
C GLU A 96 -5.03 -5.66 13.67
N GLU A 97 -4.64 -6.54 14.59
CA GLU A 97 -3.49 -7.45 14.41
C GLU A 97 -3.70 -8.41 13.23
N GLU A 98 -4.90 -8.99 13.10
CA GLU A 98 -5.24 -9.90 11.99
C GLU A 98 -5.08 -9.23 10.61
N PHE A 99 -5.47 -7.96 10.48
CA PHE A 99 -5.29 -7.22 9.22
C PHE A 99 -3.84 -6.84 8.92
N GLU A 100 -3.02 -6.59 9.96
CA GLU A 100 -1.59 -6.34 9.74
C GLU A 100 -0.85 -7.61 9.33
N GLU A 101 -1.20 -8.76 9.91
CA GLU A 101 -0.70 -10.07 9.47
C GLU A 101 -1.09 -10.35 8.02
N GLU A 102 -2.36 -10.13 7.65
CA GLU A 102 -2.84 -10.28 6.27
C GLU A 102 -2.07 -9.37 5.30
N PHE A 103 -1.76 -8.13 5.71
CA PHE A 103 -0.95 -7.23 4.91
C PHE A 103 0.46 -7.77 4.69
N MET A 104 1.11 -8.30 5.73
CA MET A 104 2.47 -8.85 5.63
C MET A 104 2.50 -10.11 4.76
N ASP A 105 1.51 -10.99 4.89
CA ASP A 105 1.34 -12.16 4.04
C ASP A 105 1.09 -11.79 2.58
N PHE A 106 0.29 -10.75 2.35
CA PHE A 106 0.04 -10.22 1.02
C PHE A 106 1.31 -9.72 0.33
N LEU A 107 2.20 -9.03 1.05
CA LEU A 107 3.50 -8.60 0.51
C LEU A 107 4.42 -9.78 0.17
N GLY A 108 4.33 -10.88 0.94
CA GLY A 108 5.11 -12.10 0.69
C GLY A 108 4.63 -12.89 -0.53
N THR A 109 3.32 -12.89 -0.78
CA THR A 109 2.68 -13.67 -1.83
C THR A 109 2.51 -12.91 -3.14
N THR A 110 2.32 -11.60 -3.09
CA THR A 110 1.99 -10.76 -4.26
C THR A 110 3.21 -9.98 -4.74
N LYS A 111 3.63 -10.22 -5.99
CA LYS A 111 4.66 -9.40 -6.65
C LYS A 111 4.05 -8.09 -7.14
N ILE A 112 4.04 -7.09 -6.26
CA ILE A 112 3.63 -5.73 -6.61
C ILE A 112 4.77 -5.06 -7.42
N LEU A 113 4.52 -4.78 -8.70
CA LEU A 113 5.42 -3.99 -9.52
C LEU A 113 5.16 -2.49 -9.29
N LEU A 114 6.20 -1.74 -9.00
CA LEU A 114 6.13 -0.28 -8.87
C LEU A 114 5.94 0.36 -10.26
N PRO A 115 4.97 1.27 -10.43
CA PRO A 115 4.79 2.04 -11.65
C PRO A 115 6.06 2.83 -12.03
N PRO A 116 6.36 2.98 -13.32
CA PRO A 116 7.60 3.64 -13.78
C PRO A 116 7.69 5.11 -13.36
N GLU A 117 6.57 5.81 -13.20
CA GLU A 117 6.57 7.20 -12.72
C GLU A 117 6.99 7.30 -11.25
N LEU A 118 6.64 6.32 -10.42
CA LEU A 118 7.13 6.23 -9.04
C LEU A 118 8.62 5.88 -9.01
N LEU A 119 9.11 5.06 -9.94
CA LEU A 119 10.54 4.82 -10.06
C LEU A 119 11.33 6.07 -10.50
N ASN A 120 10.71 6.97 -11.26
CA ASN A 120 11.32 8.22 -11.68
C ASN A 120 11.37 9.25 -10.53
N THR A 121 10.36 9.31 -9.67
CA THR A 121 10.42 10.16 -8.46
C THR A 121 11.52 9.70 -7.51
N LEU A 122 11.74 8.38 -7.39
CA LEU A 122 12.85 7.81 -6.62
C LEU A 122 14.22 8.26 -7.14
N LYS A 123 14.45 8.23 -8.46
CA LYS A 123 15.70 8.69 -9.08
C LYS A 123 15.98 10.18 -8.81
N ASN A 124 14.93 10.98 -8.65
CA ASN A 124 15.06 12.42 -8.39
C ASN A 124 15.28 12.74 -6.91
N LEU A 125 15.02 11.79 -6.01
CA LEU A 125 15.31 11.91 -4.57
C LEU A 125 16.77 11.55 -4.24
N GLU A 126 17.46 10.84 -5.13
CA GLU A 126 18.90 10.60 -4.98
C GLU A 126 19.68 11.92 -5.07
N THR A 127 20.59 12.14 -4.12
CA THR A 127 21.48 13.30 -4.18
C THR A 127 22.28 13.24 -5.49
N PRO A 128 22.19 14.26 -6.38
CA PRO A 128 22.86 14.20 -7.66
C PRO A 128 24.36 14.02 -7.46
N LYS A 129 25.00 13.18 -8.29
CA LYS A 129 26.42 12.78 -8.15
C LYS A 129 27.38 13.97 -7.99
N MET A 130 27.04 15.12 -8.57
CA MET A 130 27.77 16.38 -8.48
C MET A 130 27.80 17.01 -7.07
N LEU A 131 26.83 16.73 -6.20
CA LEU A 131 26.81 17.15 -4.79
C LEU A 131 27.56 16.17 -3.86
N ARG A 132 28.11 15.07 -4.39
CA ARG A 132 28.95 14.13 -3.62
C ARG A 132 30.43 14.54 -3.55
N LEU A 133 30.79 15.73 -4.03
CA LEU A 133 32.16 16.25 -3.86
C LEU A 133 32.34 16.85 -2.46
N GLY A 134 32.96 16.07 -1.57
CA GLY A 134 33.37 16.55 -0.25
C GLY A 134 33.46 15.45 0.81
N ARG A 135 34.18 14.36 0.54
CA ARG A 135 34.84 13.59 1.60
C ARG A 135 36.08 12.89 1.07
#